data_AF-A0A845E5U1-F1
#
_entry.id   AF-A0A845E5U1-F1
#
_cell.length_a   1.000
_cell.length_b   1.000
_cell.length_c   1.000
_cell.angle_alpha   90.00
_cell.angle_beta   90.00
_cell.angle_gamma   90.00
#
_symmetry.space_group_name_H-M   'P 1'
#
loop_
_entity.id
_entity.type
_entity.pdbx_description
1 polymer ?
#
loop_
_entity_poly.entity_id
_entity_poly.type
_entity_poly.pdbx_seq_one_letter_code
_entity_poly.pdbx_strand_id
1 'polypeptide(L)'
;MELVFVRHGEGEHTEKPDRLHTLHPALTLRGESQARELQGTWPLSSEDLLIVSPTLRTLQTAERWSESIPCRRVVSPALGPRMFPQKKEWKTLPCDRTLRKDQVWADFPGFQLTDEQWEEGINEIPEKEFEDVASELIHWCKQQGKDRVFVVTHDGTMTAYKQWLDGKTLTRKDFPKETGWIRVKV
;
A
#
# COMPACT_ATOMS: atom_id res chain seq x y z
N MET A 1 -12.01 14.47 3.94
CA MET A 1 -11.86 13.00 3.95
C MET A 1 -10.66 12.67 4.83
N GLU A 2 -10.67 11.52 5.48
CA GLU A 2 -9.53 10.99 6.25
C GLU A 2 -8.88 9.84 5.47
N LEU A 3 -7.54 9.88 5.38
CA LEU A 3 -6.73 8.81 4.85
C LEU A 3 -5.91 8.17 5.96
N VAL A 4 -6.03 6.85 6.09
CA VAL A 4 -5.22 6.05 7.01
C VAL A 4 -4.37 5.08 6.21
N PHE A 5 -3.10 5.41 6.06
CA PHE A 5 -2.15 4.49 5.45
C PHE A 5 -1.67 3.48 6.48
N VAL A 6 -1.59 2.22 6.07
CA VAL A 6 -1.18 1.08 6.90
C VAL A 6 -0.09 0.33 6.14
N ARG A 7 1.03 0.07 6.81
CA ARG A 7 2.08 -0.80 6.25
C ARG A 7 1.59 -2.24 6.26
N HIS A 8 1.91 -3.01 5.23
CA HIS A 8 1.62 -4.45 5.22
C HIS A 8 2.16 -5.17 6.48
N GLY A 9 1.56 -6.32 6.81
CA GLY A 9 2.09 -7.20 7.86
C GLY A 9 3.47 -7.77 7.50
N GLU A 10 4.13 -8.40 8.47
CA GLU A 10 5.44 -9.02 8.27
C GLU A 10 5.45 -9.94 7.03
N GLY A 11 6.35 -9.65 6.09
CA GLY A 11 6.55 -10.45 4.90
C GLY A 11 7.74 -11.39 5.04
N GLU A 12 7.80 -12.43 4.22
CA GLU A 12 8.93 -13.38 4.21
C GLU A 12 10.28 -12.68 3.98
N HIS A 13 10.28 -11.54 3.28
CA HIS A 13 11.46 -10.72 3.00
C HIS A 13 11.88 -9.80 4.16
N THR A 14 10.99 -9.51 5.12
CA THR A 14 11.32 -8.72 6.32
C THR A 14 11.83 -9.59 7.46
N GLU A 15 11.60 -10.90 7.40
CA GLU A 15 12.07 -11.85 8.41
C GLU A 15 13.61 -11.96 8.43
N LYS A 16 14.26 -11.87 7.25
CA LYS A 16 15.72 -11.96 7.11
C LYS A 16 16.27 -11.06 6.00
N PRO A 17 17.41 -10.37 6.21
CA PRO A 17 17.97 -9.43 5.22
C PRO A 17 18.31 -10.00 3.85
N ASP A 18 18.57 -11.31 3.76
CA ASP A 18 18.96 -12.02 2.53
C ASP A 18 17.79 -12.31 1.58
N ARG A 19 16.55 -12.06 2.02
CA ARG A 19 15.32 -12.40 1.27
C ARG A 19 14.71 -11.28 0.46
N LEU A 20 15.39 -10.15 0.33
CA LEU A 20 14.96 -9.04 -0.54
C LEU A 20 14.89 -9.42 -2.04
N HIS A 21 15.53 -10.53 -2.42
CA HIS A 21 15.48 -11.07 -3.79
C HIS A 21 14.34 -12.06 -4.04
N THR A 22 13.54 -12.39 -3.01
CA THR A 22 12.33 -13.19 -3.19
C THR A 22 11.32 -12.42 -4.02
N LEU A 23 10.84 -13.00 -5.12
CA LEU A 23 9.79 -12.41 -5.94
C LEU A 23 8.43 -12.58 -5.25
N HIS A 24 7.66 -11.49 -5.15
CA HIS A 24 6.33 -11.45 -4.54
C HIS A 24 6.26 -12.17 -3.17
N PRO A 25 7.07 -11.78 -2.17
CA PRO A 25 7.09 -12.42 -0.87
C PRO A 25 5.71 -12.35 -0.22
N ALA A 26 5.26 -13.47 0.33
CA ALA A 26 4.00 -13.58 1.06
C ALA A 26 4.13 -12.99 2.47
N LEU A 27 3.01 -12.90 3.18
CA LEU A 27 3.00 -12.71 4.63
C LEU A 27 3.55 -13.96 5.34
N THR A 28 4.26 -13.75 6.45
CA THR A 28 4.54 -14.84 7.40
C THR A 28 3.27 -15.14 8.22
N LEU A 29 3.27 -16.23 9.00
CA LEU A 29 2.19 -16.50 9.97
C LEU A 29 1.99 -15.34 10.95
N ARG A 30 3.09 -14.69 11.35
CA ARG A 30 3.05 -13.50 12.19
C ARG A 30 2.43 -12.32 11.44
N GLY A 31 2.78 -12.12 10.17
CA GLY A 31 2.19 -11.10 9.30
C GLY A 31 0.69 -11.28 9.12
N GLU A 32 0.21 -12.52 8.97
CA GLU A 32 -1.22 -12.78 8.92
C GLU A 32 -1.94 -12.45 10.23
N SER A 33 -1.35 -12.80 11.39
CA SER A 33 -1.91 -12.45 12.69
C SER A 33 -1.98 -10.94 12.88
N GLN A 34 -0.90 -10.22 12.55
CA GLN A 34 -0.87 -8.75 12.57
C GLN A 34 -1.98 -8.15 11.70
N ALA A 35 -2.23 -8.72 10.52
CA ALA A 35 -3.28 -8.24 9.62
C ALA A 35 -4.68 -8.46 10.19
N ARG A 36 -4.93 -9.55 10.92
CA ARG A 36 -6.22 -9.78 11.61
C ARG A 36 -6.41 -8.85 12.80
N GLU A 37 -5.35 -8.55 13.55
CA GLU A 37 -5.37 -7.61 14.68
C GLU A 37 -5.76 -6.18 14.27
N LEU A 38 -5.58 -5.82 12.99
CA LEU A 38 -6.07 -4.55 12.44
C LEU A 38 -7.59 -4.40 12.56
N GLN A 39 -8.37 -5.48 12.63
CA GLN A 39 -9.82 -5.39 12.84
C GLN A 39 -10.17 -4.75 14.20
N GLY A 40 -9.35 -5.00 15.23
CA GLY A 40 -9.52 -4.38 16.54
C GLY A 40 -8.98 -2.94 16.60
N THR A 41 -7.91 -2.66 15.86
CA THR A 41 -7.27 -1.32 15.85
C THR A 41 -8.03 -0.33 14.97
N TRP A 42 -8.44 -0.78 13.79
CA TRP A 42 -9.14 -0.03 12.75
C TRP A 42 -10.30 -0.87 12.20
N PRO A 43 -11.43 -0.92 12.93
CA PRO A 43 -12.60 -1.64 12.48
C PRO A 43 -13.14 -1.01 11.19
N LEU A 44 -13.18 -1.82 10.13
CA LEU A 44 -13.75 -1.46 8.84
C LEU A 44 -15.27 -1.61 8.87
N SER A 45 -15.94 -0.86 8.01
CA SER A 45 -17.39 -0.89 7.78
C SER A 45 -17.71 -0.80 6.28
N SER A 46 -18.98 -0.95 5.92
CA SER A 46 -19.45 -0.73 4.54
C SER A 46 -19.26 0.71 4.05
N GLU A 47 -19.14 1.67 4.97
CA GLU A 47 -18.94 3.07 4.66
C GLU A 47 -17.47 3.42 4.39
N ASP A 48 -16.56 2.49 4.61
CA ASP A 48 -15.15 2.67 4.33
C ASP A 48 -14.77 2.21 2.91
N LEU A 49 -13.66 2.76 2.41
CA LEU A 49 -12.98 2.29 1.22
C LEU A 49 -11.60 1.79 1.60
N LEU A 50 -11.23 0.59 1.16
CA LEU A 50 -9.92 0.00 1.33
C LEU A 50 -9.19 -0.03 -0.02
N ILE A 51 -8.12 0.75 -0.15
CA ILE A 51 -7.29 0.82 -1.36
C ILE A 51 -5.95 0.14 -1.08
N VAL A 52 -5.47 -0.66 -2.01
CA VAL A 52 -4.39 -1.60 -1.74
C VAL A 52 -3.36 -1.57 -2.86
N SER A 53 -2.09 -1.57 -2.45
CA SER A 53 -0.95 -1.80 -3.34
C SER A 53 -1.08 -3.16 -4.06
N PRO A 54 -0.66 -3.29 -5.32
CA PRO A 54 -0.71 -4.55 -6.06
C PRO A 54 0.50 -5.46 -5.74
N THR A 55 0.88 -5.65 -4.47
CA THR A 55 1.85 -6.70 -4.09
C THR A 55 1.15 -7.78 -3.28
N LEU A 56 1.69 -9.01 -3.33
CA LEU A 56 1.07 -10.16 -2.66
C LEU A 56 0.82 -9.90 -1.17
N ARG A 57 1.84 -9.45 -0.44
CA ARG A 57 1.75 -9.13 1.00
C ARG A 57 0.74 -8.03 1.35
N THR A 58 0.57 -7.01 0.51
CA THR A 58 -0.42 -5.94 0.78
C THR A 58 -1.83 -6.44 0.53
N LEU A 59 -2.04 -7.24 -0.53
CA LEU A 59 -3.32 -7.88 -0.83
C LEU A 59 -3.72 -8.88 0.26
N GLN A 60 -2.80 -9.73 0.71
CA GLN A 60 -3.02 -10.65 1.83
C GLN A 60 -3.32 -9.88 3.14
N THR A 61 -2.61 -8.79 3.42
CA THR A 61 -2.89 -7.95 4.60
C THR A 61 -4.33 -7.42 4.54
N ALA A 62 -4.72 -6.86 3.38
CA ALA A 62 -6.05 -6.32 3.19
C ALA A 62 -7.15 -7.40 3.24
N GLU A 63 -6.92 -8.58 2.68
CA GLU A 63 -7.86 -9.70 2.73
C GLU A 63 -8.12 -10.16 4.17
N ARG A 64 -7.06 -10.36 4.96
CA ARG A 64 -7.19 -10.75 6.38
C ARG A 64 -7.83 -9.65 7.23
N TRP A 65 -7.49 -8.38 6.97
CA TRP A 65 -8.07 -7.26 7.70
C TRP A 65 -9.56 -7.07 7.36
N SER A 66 -9.95 -7.23 6.10
CA SER A 66 -11.35 -7.08 5.65
C SER A 66 -12.18 -8.37 5.72
N GLU A 67 -11.65 -9.43 6.34
CA GLU A 67 -12.32 -10.73 6.42
C GLU A 67 -13.69 -10.57 7.09
N SER A 68 -14.74 -11.04 6.41
CA SER A 68 -16.15 -10.93 6.83
C SER A 68 -16.72 -9.51 6.94
N ILE A 69 -16.04 -8.48 6.41
CA ILE A 69 -16.51 -7.10 6.40
C ILE A 69 -16.85 -6.68 4.96
N PRO A 70 -18.09 -6.24 4.67
CA PRO A 70 -18.51 -5.84 3.31
C PRO A 70 -18.01 -4.43 2.95
N CYS A 71 -16.72 -4.15 3.15
CA CYS A 71 -16.09 -2.91 2.72
C CYS A 71 -15.69 -3.01 1.24
N ARG A 72 -15.74 -1.88 0.52
CA ARG A 72 -15.28 -1.85 -0.87
C ARG A 72 -13.75 -1.92 -0.91
N ARG A 73 -13.21 -2.81 -1.73
CA ARG A 73 -11.77 -3.05 -1.86
C ARG A 73 -11.31 -2.78 -3.28
N VAL A 74 -10.29 -1.93 -3.42
CA VAL A 74 -9.76 -1.47 -4.70
C VAL A 74 -8.25 -1.64 -4.72
N VAL A 75 -7.68 -2.06 -5.85
CA VAL A 75 -6.24 -2.17 -6.04
C VAL A 75 -5.78 -1.09 -6.99
N SER A 76 -4.72 -0.38 -6.62
CA SER A 76 -4.17 0.75 -7.38
C SER A 76 -2.64 0.68 -7.45
N PRO A 77 -2.02 0.70 -8.65
CA PRO A 77 -0.57 0.78 -8.81
C PRO A 77 0.05 2.08 -8.26
N ALA A 78 -0.73 3.15 -8.08
CA ALA A 78 -0.29 4.39 -7.41
C ALA A 78 0.08 4.21 -5.94
N LEU A 79 -0.18 3.02 -5.38
CA LEU A 79 0.19 2.61 -4.02
C LEU A 79 1.28 1.55 -3.98
N GLY A 80 1.86 1.18 -5.12
CA GLY A 80 2.94 0.20 -5.20
C GLY A 80 4.16 0.59 -4.36
N PRO A 81 5.16 -0.30 -4.24
CA PRO A 81 6.40 0.02 -3.55
C PRO A 81 7.06 1.27 -4.13
N ARG A 82 7.48 2.17 -3.26
CA ARG A 82 8.28 3.35 -3.61
C ARG A 82 9.61 3.33 -2.88
N MET A 83 10.68 3.44 -3.66
CA MET A 83 12.02 3.59 -3.13
C MET A 83 12.15 4.87 -2.31
N PHE A 84 12.78 4.75 -1.15
CA PHE A 84 12.90 5.88 -0.24
C PHE A 84 14.24 5.90 0.52
N PRO A 85 14.99 7.02 0.51
CA PRO A 85 14.80 8.17 -0.39
C PRO A 85 14.97 7.77 -1.86
N GLN A 86 14.41 8.55 -2.78
CA GLN A 86 14.59 8.33 -4.21
C GLN A 86 16.05 8.53 -4.63
N LYS A 87 16.58 7.57 -5.39
CA LYS A 87 17.96 7.57 -5.90
C LYS A 87 17.99 6.99 -7.30
N LYS A 88 18.45 7.78 -8.27
CA LYS A 88 18.41 7.45 -9.70
C LYS A 88 19.18 6.18 -10.06
N GLU A 89 20.23 5.86 -9.29
CA GLU A 89 21.08 4.70 -9.49
C GLU A 89 20.52 3.39 -8.93
N TRP A 90 19.51 3.46 -8.08
CA TRP A 90 18.90 2.28 -7.47
C TRP A 90 17.84 1.68 -8.41
N LYS A 91 17.56 0.40 -8.22
CA LYS A 91 16.63 -0.38 -9.03
C LYS A 91 15.65 -1.14 -8.15
N THR A 92 14.47 -1.38 -8.71
CA THR A 92 13.41 -2.18 -8.11
C THR A 92 13.93 -3.57 -7.77
N LEU A 93 13.92 -3.90 -6.49
CA LEU A 93 14.25 -5.23 -6.02
C LEU A 93 13.12 -6.21 -6.38
N PRO A 94 13.41 -7.52 -6.53
CA PRO A 94 12.37 -8.52 -6.83
C PRO A 94 11.19 -8.51 -5.85
N CYS A 95 11.45 -8.26 -4.56
CA CYS A 95 10.40 -8.17 -3.55
C CYS A 95 9.40 -7.03 -3.79
N ASP A 96 9.82 -5.98 -4.50
CA ASP A 96 9.02 -4.79 -4.76
C ASP A 96 8.36 -4.80 -6.13
N ARG A 97 8.44 -5.91 -6.85
CA ARG A 97 7.65 -6.10 -8.07
C ARG A 97 6.19 -6.31 -7.71
N THR A 98 5.32 -5.59 -8.40
CA THR A 98 3.87 -5.71 -8.31
C THR A 98 3.40 -6.95 -9.05
N LEU A 99 2.33 -7.57 -8.56
CA LEU A 99 1.61 -8.59 -9.31
C LEU A 99 1.03 -7.95 -10.57
N ARG A 100 0.98 -8.72 -11.65
CA ARG A 100 0.30 -8.29 -12.88
C ARG A 100 -1.22 -8.23 -12.68
N LYS A 101 -1.89 -7.42 -13.50
CA LYS A 101 -3.35 -7.21 -13.43
C LYS A 101 -4.16 -8.51 -13.55
N ASP A 102 -3.75 -9.40 -14.47
CA ASP A 102 -4.34 -10.73 -14.67
C ASP A 102 -4.24 -11.61 -13.42
N GLN A 103 -3.08 -11.55 -12.75
CA GLN A 103 -2.83 -12.32 -11.55
C GLN A 103 -3.64 -11.80 -10.36
N VAL A 104 -3.73 -10.48 -10.15
CA VAL A 104 -4.58 -9.92 -9.09
C VAL A 104 -6.04 -10.29 -9.32
N TRP A 105 -6.52 -10.23 -10.56
CA TRP A 105 -7.89 -10.61 -10.88
C TRP A 105 -8.19 -12.09 -10.59
N ALA A 106 -7.24 -12.98 -10.91
CA ALA A 106 -7.40 -14.42 -10.69
C ALA A 106 -7.29 -14.80 -9.20
N ASP A 107 -6.30 -14.27 -8.49
CA ASP A 107 -5.96 -14.69 -7.13
C ASP A 107 -6.79 -13.94 -6.07
N PHE A 108 -7.31 -12.74 -6.39
CA PHE A 108 -8.05 -11.86 -5.47
C PHE A 108 -9.37 -11.35 -6.08
N PRO A 109 -10.32 -12.23 -6.44
CA PRO A 109 -11.55 -11.85 -7.18
C PRO A 109 -12.48 -10.90 -6.43
N GLY A 110 -12.30 -10.75 -5.11
CA GLY A 110 -13.05 -9.82 -4.27
C GLY A 110 -12.57 -8.37 -4.31
N PHE A 111 -11.55 -8.07 -5.12
CA PHE A 111 -10.96 -6.76 -5.28
C PHE A 111 -11.29 -6.16 -6.65
N GLN A 112 -11.68 -4.89 -6.67
CA GLN A 112 -11.82 -4.11 -7.89
C GLN A 112 -10.46 -3.55 -8.30
N LEU A 113 -10.23 -3.35 -9.59
CA LEU A 113 -8.99 -2.80 -10.12
C LEU A 113 -9.28 -1.40 -10.67
N THR A 114 -8.37 -0.45 -10.44
CA THR A 114 -8.42 0.85 -11.10
C THR A 114 -8.03 0.73 -12.58
N ASP A 115 -8.39 1.75 -13.36
CA ASP A 115 -8.04 1.86 -14.79
C ASP A 115 -6.65 2.47 -15.03
N GLU A 116 -5.86 2.64 -13.97
CA GLU A 116 -4.50 3.19 -14.02
C GLU A 116 -3.54 2.30 -14.83
N GLN A 117 -2.48 2.92 -15.36
CA GLN A 117 -1.42 2.17 -16.05
C GLN A 117 -0.66 1.28 -15.06
N TRP A 118 -0.85 -0.02 -15.20
CA TRP A 118 -0.35 -1.01 -14.24
C TRP A 118 1.16 -1.28 -14.37
N GLU A 119 1.72 -1.06 -15.56
CA GLU A 119 3.07 -1.49 -15.93
C GLU A 119 4.19 -0.58 -15.39
N GLU A 120 3.90 0.70 -15.15
CA GLU A 120 4.93 1.68 -14.84
C GLU A 120 5.27 1.76 -13.34
N GLY A 121 4.33 1.39 -12.46
CA GLY A 121 4.52 1.44 -11.01
C GLY A 121 5.00 2.80 -10.49
N ILE A 122 5.37 2.90 -9.21
CA ILE A 122 5.87 4.16 -8.62
C ILE A 122 7.26 4.05 -7.99
N ASN A 123 7.94 2.92 -8.21
CA ASN A 123 9.14 2.57 -7.46
C ASN A 123 10.34 3.44 -7.82
N GLU A 124 10.55 3.67 -9.11
CA GLU A 124 11.72 4.37 -9.65
C GLU A 124 11.37 5.76 -10.21
N ILE A 125 10.08 6.11 -10.26
CA ILE A 125 9.66 7.38 -10.87
C ILE A 125 10.21 8.58 -10.07
N PRO A 126 10.71 9.63 -10.75
CA PRO A 126 11.14 10.88 -10.14
C PRO A 126 10.09 11.48 -9.21
N GLU A 127 10.54 12.30 -8.24
CA GLU A 127 9.64 12.93 -7.27
C GLU A 127 8.53 13.74 -7.93
N LYS A 128 8.86 14.51 -8.98
CA LYS A 128 7.87 15.31 -9.71
C LYS A 128 6.77 14.47 -10.36
N GLU A 129 7.13 13.33 -10.95
CA GLU A 129 6.15 12.42 -11.56
C GLU A 129 5.30 11.73 -10.48
N PHE A 130 5.88 11.45 -9.32
CA PHE A 130 5.14 10.93 -8.18
C PHE A 130 4.13 11.95 -7.62
N GLU A 131 4.43 13.24 -7.61
CA GLU A 131 3.47 14.27 -7.18
C GLU A 131 2.19 14.26 -8.03
N ASP A 132 2.33 14.06 -9.35
CA ASP A 132 1.19 13.93 -10.26
C ASP A 132 0.37 12.67 -9.95
N VAL A 133 1.03 11.51 -9.80
CA VAL A 133 0.37 10.25 -9.41
C VAL A 133 -0.34 10.36 -8.06
N ALA A 134 0.31 10.97 -7.07
CA ALA A 134 -0.25 11.16 -5.74
C ALA A 134 -1.48 12.10 -5.80
N SER A 135 -1.39 13.20 -6.55
CA SER A 135 -2.49 14.13 -6.78
C SER A 135 -3.70 13.45 -7.42
N GLU A 136 -3.48 12.65 -8.46
CA GLU A 136 -4.52 11.89 -9.14
C GLU A 136 -5.20 10.88 -8.21
N LEU A 137 -4.43 10.11 -7.44
CA LEU A 137 -5.00 9.16 -6.48
C LEU A 137 -5.84 9.88 -5.40
N ILE A 138 -5.35 11.01 -4.85
CA ILE A 138 -6.10 11.77 -3.85
C ILE A 138 -7.38 12.35 -4.46
N HIS A 139 -7.33 12.85 -5.69
CA HIS A 139 -8.51 13.34 -6.39
C HIS A 139 -9.53 12.22 -6.59
N TRP A 140 -9.08 11.05 -7.06
CA TRP A 140 -9.92 9.87 -7.22
C TRP A 140 -10.56 9.44 -5.89
N CYS A 141 -9.80 9.43 -4.78
CA CYS A 141 -10.32 9.12 -3.45
C CYS A 141 -11.45 10.09 -3.03
N LYS A 142 -11.28 11.40 -3.27
CA LYS A 142 -12.30 12.41 -2.97
C LYS A 142 -13.59 12.18 -3.76
N GLN A 143 -13.48 11.77 -5.02
CA GLN A 143 -14.64 11.47 -5.86
C GLN A 143 -15.45 10.25 -5.38
N GLN A 144 -14.85 9.37 -4.56
CA GLN A 144 -15.58 8.21 -4.01
C GLN A 144 -16.62 8.61 -2.95
N GLY A 145 -16.58 9.85 -2.44
CA GLY A 145 -17.55 10.37 -1.47
C GLY A 145 -17.48 9.68 -0.10
N LYS A 146 -16.33 9.11 0.25
CA LYS A 146 -16.12 8.37 1.50
C LYS A 146 -15.45 9.27 2.54
N ASP A 147 -15.95 9.24 3.77
CA ASP A 147 -15.36 10.02 4.86
C ASP A 147 -14.01 9.47 5.30
N ARG A 148 -13.85 8.14 5.25
CA ARG A 148 -12.63 7.43 5.67
C ARG A 148 -12.19 6.43 4.59
N VAL A 149 -10.93 6.54 4.23
CA VAL A 149 -10.27 5.70 3.23
C VAL A 149 -9.02 5.10 3.87
N PHE A 150 -8.94 3.78 3.86
CA PHE A 150 -7.80 3.02 4.33
C PHE A 150 -6.92 2.63 3.15
N VAL A 151 -5.61 2.69 3.35
CA VAL A 151 -4.62 2.49 2.30
C VAL A 151 -3.57 1.48 2.77
N VAL A 152 -3.53 0.28 2.19
CA VAL A 152 -2.53 -0.73 2.53
C VAL A 152 -1.37 -0.68 1.54
N THR A 153 -0.17 -0.33 2.03
CA THR A 153 1.00 -0.05 1.18
C THR A 153 2.32 -0.32 1.93
N HIS A 154 3.41 0.34 1.53
CA HIS A 154 4.79 0.14 1.96
C HIS A 154 5.33 1.38 2.66
N ASP A 155 6.33 1.21 3.51
CA ASP A 155 6.94 2.30 4.29
C ASP A 155 7.41 3.50 3.44
N GLY A 156 8.12 3.24 2.33
CA GLY A 156 8.60 4.28 1.41
C GLY A 156 7.46 5.04 0.74
N THR A 157 6.39 4.34 0.34
CA THR A 157 5.19 4.94 -0.26
C THR A 157 4.44 5.79 0.76
N MET A 158 4.20 5.27 1.96
CA MET A 158 3.58 6.02 3.07
C MET A 158 4.35 7.31 3.36
N THR A 159 5.67 7.20 3.41
CA THR A 159 6.55 8.33 3.69
C THR A 159 6.48 9.36 2.57
N ALA A 160 6.54 8.94 1.31
CA ALA A 160 6.45 9.86 0.17
C ALA A 160 5.10 10.61 0.12
N TYR A 161 3.97 9.92 0.28
CA TYR A 161 2.65 10.57 0.37
C TYR A 161 2.61 11.55 1.54
N LYS A 162 3.13 11.17 2.70
CA LYS A 162 3.15 12.04 3.89
C LYS A 162 4.00 13.29 3.67
N GLN A 163 5.17 13.15 3.06
CA GLN A 163 6.04 14.29 2.76
C GLN A 163 5.37 15.27 1.81
N TRP A 164 4.76 14.76 0.74
CA TRP A 164 4.05 15.57 -0.23
C TRP A 164 2.86 16.30 0.39
N LEU A 165 2.06 15.62 1.21
CA LEU A 165 0.89 16.21 1.89
C LEU A 165 1.27 17.23 2.97
N ASP A 166 2.31 16.96 3.77
CA ASP A 166 2.69 17.82 4.90
C ASP A 166 3.72 18.91 4.51
N GLY A 167 4.33 18.82 3.33
CA GLY A 167 5.45 19.69 2.91
C GLY A 167 6.71 19.53 3.77
N LYS A 168 6.90 18.37 4.41
CA LYS A 168 7.99 18.11 5.36
C LYS A 168 9.02 17.12 4.82
N THR A 169 10.26 17.26 5.28
CA THR A 169 11.29 16.25 5.02
C THR A 169 11.22 15.13 6.05
N LEU A 170 11.08 13.88 5.60
CA LEU A 170 11.08 12.67 6.43
C LEU A 170 12.28 11.78 6.08
N THR A 171 12.59 10.84 6.97
CA THR A 171 13.71 9.90 6.83
C THR A 171 13.23 8.47 7.08
N ARG A 172 14.09 7.49 6.83
CA ARG A 172 13.80 6.08 7.18
C ARG A 172 13.55 5.85 8.67
N LYS A 173 13.94 6.78 9.56
CA LYS A 173 13.64 6.69 10.99
C LYS A 173 12.17 6.91 11.30
N ASP A 174 11.43 7.51 10.36
CA ASP A 174 10.01 7.81 10.48
C ASP A 174 9.13 6.67 9.93
N PHE A 175 9.75 5.57 9.47
CA PHE A 175 9.02 4.44 8.92
C PHE A 175 8.17 3.74 9.99
N PRO A 176 6.89 3.47 9.72
CA PRO A 176 6.08 2.65 10.59
C PRO A 176 6.61 1.21 10.58
N LYS A 177 6.45 0.54 11.72
CA LYS A 177 6.64 -0.92 11.81
C LYS A 177 5.53 -1.64 11.01
N GLU A 178 5.65 -2.95 10.86
CA GLU A 178 4.64 -3.81 10.26
C GLU A 178 3.27 -3.53 10.90
N THR A 179 2.22 -3.39 10.09
CA THR A 179 0.87 -2.92 10.47
C THR A 179 0.80 -1.59 11.22
N GLY A 180 1.91 -0.86 11.32
CA GLY A 180 1.94 0.52 11.74
C GLY A 180 1.28 1.42 10.70
N TRP A 181 0.75 2.54 11.16
CA TRP A 181 -0.11 3.40 10.36
C TRP A 181 0.24 4.88 10.51
N ILE A 182 -0.13 5.66 9.50
CA ILE A 182 -0.13 7.12 9.53
C ILE A 182 -1.51 7.61 9.10
N ARG A 183 -1.97 8.69 9.73
CA ARG A 183 -3.25 9.32 9.42
C ARG A 183 -3.02 10.72 8.86
N VAL A 184 -3.73 11.05 7.79
CA VAL A 184 -3.68 12.37 7.14
C VAL A 184 -5.09 12.82 6.81
N LYS A 185 -5.35 14.12 6.94
CA LYS A 185 -6.63 14.74 6.56
C LYS A 185 -6.44 15.46 5.23
N VAL A 186 -7.31 15.18 4.25
CA VAL A 186 -7.24 15.72 2.88
C VAL A 186 -8.59 16.22 2.36
#